data_AF-A0A349VU68-F1
#
_entry.id   AF-A0A349VU68-F1
#
_cell.length_a   1.000
_cell.length_b   1.000
_cell.length_c   1.000
_cell.angle_alpha   90.00
_cell.angle_beta   90.00
_cell.angle_gamma   90.00
#
_symmetry.space_group_name_H-M   'P 1'
#
loop_
_entity.id
_entity.type
_entity.pdbx_description
1 polymer ?
#
loop_
_entity_poly.entity_id
_entity_poly.type
_entity_poly.pdbx_seq_one_letter_code
_entity_poly.pdbx_strand_id
1 'polypeptide(L)'
;MKQDTLFSSDSTPQSQTADPVTCLGKTFTNDQERREYFLALLAEKLKDSEFRKIEGFPIGNDDDILNLSDPPYYTACPNPWIGDFIAEWEAQKPACDEEYHREPFAADVSEGKNDPIYNAHSYHTKVPHKAIMRYILHYTNPGDIVFDGFCGTGMTGVAAQMCGDKEAVASLGYQVKIDGTILQQEIDENGEIIWKAFSKLGPRKAALNDLSPAATFIAYNYNAPVEIQSFEQEVQLLLQEVEKQFEWMYVTKHTDGQIGKVNYTVWSEVYSCPGCSNEIIYYKEAFSERSDGIATYSDIFKCSHCNILVAKKPSKNSGASALTRVLITEHDASSSVIKKQKRVPVKINYSIGTTRYEKFVDTDDLKKIEESEKFILKSILPIFRMPEGDECRRNDDEGITHVHHFYTNRTLAIITQIIKRCNSKHIDFIIGSMLPKLTIMNRYMPQHGSRALVGPMANTLYVPPVSVENNPLEQFKFQFKKVIQALNNKSGSVITNQGIQSAKIKPESIDYIFIDPPFGANIMYSELNYIRESWFRVFTNNKPEAIENKTQKKDGDTYRSLMCESFKLAYTSLKPGR
;
A
#
# COMPACT_ATOMS: atom_id res chain seq x y z
N MET A 1 -19.49 -15.52 28.66
CA MET A 1 -18.16 -14.95 28.92
C MET A 1 -17.94 -13.89 27.86
N LYS A 2 -18.11 -12.61 28.22
CA LYS A 2 -17.99 -11.50 27.28
C LYS A 2 -16.52 -11.38 26.87
N GLN A 3 -16.24 -11.46 25.57
CA GLN A 3 -14.95 -11.04 25.02
C GLN A 3 -14.91 -9.52 25.15
N ASP A 4 -13.97 -9.01 25.95
CA ASP A 4 -13.60 -7.61 25.92
C ASP A 4 -13.08 -7.30 24.51
N THR A 5 -13.81 -6.46 23.78
CA THR A 5 -13.44 -5.98 22.46
C THR A 5 -12.19 -5.12 22.61
N LEU A 6 -11.07 -5.62 22.08
CA LEU A 6 -9.72 -5.04 22.18
C LEU A 6 -9.54 -3.73 21.38
N PHE A 7 -10.63 -3.17 20.87
CA PHE A 7 -10.73 -1.95 20.06
C PHE A 7 -11.90 -1.11 20.58
N SER A 8 -11.86 -0.75 21.87
CA SER A 8 -12.61 0.41 22.35
C SER A 8 -12.01 1.65 21.70
N SER A 9 -12.86 2.55 21.20
CA SER A 9 -12.50 3.84 20.65
C SER A 9 -11.98 4.83 21.70
N ASP A 10 -11.19 4.36 22.67
CA ASP A 10 -10.58 5.18 23.71
C ASP A 10 -9.37 5.91 23.12
N SER A 11 -9.72 6.98 22.41
CA SER A 11 -9.07 8.29 22.38
C SER A 11 -7.68 8.35 23.02
N THR A 12 -6.65 8.45 22.18
CA THR A 12 -5.57 9.39 22.51
C THR A 12 -6.25 10.75 22.67
N PRO A 13 -6.02 11.50 23.77
CA PRO A 13 -6.61 12.81 23.95
C PRO A 13 -5.98 13.77 22.92
N GLN A 14 -6.55 13.80 21.71
CA GLN A 14 -6.47 15.01 20.90
C GLN A 14 -7.00 16.13 21.78
N SER A 15 -6.15 17.13 22.01
CA SER A 15 -6.39 18.22 22.94
C SER A 15 -7.83 18.73 22.83
N GLN A 16 -8.50 18.87 23.98
CA GLN A 16 -9.83 19.46 24.17
C GLN A 16 -9.89 20.96 23.83
N THR A 17 -9.09 21.41 22.85
CA THR A 17 -8.95 22.78 22.36
C THR A 17 -8.96 22.80 20.83
N ALA A 18 -9.93 22.11 20.22
CA ALA A 18 -10.15 22.19 18.78
C ALA A 18 -11.31 23.14 18.49
N ASP A 19 -11.14 23.97 17.47
CA ASP A 19 -12.15 24.93 17.01
C ASP A 19 -13.42 24.22 16.51
N PRO A 20 -14.60 24.87 16.57
CA PRO A 20 -15.83 24.31 16.02
C PRO A 20 -15.69 23.93 14.55
N VAL A 21 -16.19 22.74 14.18
CA VAL A 21 -16.14 22.22 12.81
C VAL A 21 -17.54 22.21 12.22
N THR A 22 -17.69 22.69 10.98
CA THR A 22 -18.94 22.56 10.22
C THR A 22 -18.79 21.52 9.13
N CYS A 23 -19.73 20.58 9.06
CA CYS A 23 -19.74 19.49 8.10
C CYS A 23 -21.18 19.20 7.66
N LEU A 24 -21.47 19.26 6.35
CA LEU A 24 -22.80 18.99 5.78
C LEU A 24 -23.91 19.79 6.48
N GLY A 25 -23.67 21.09 6.66
CA GLY A 25 -24.59 22.03 7.29
C GLY A 25 -24.80 21.88 8.80
N LYS A 26 -24.03 21.01 9.48
CA LYS A 26 -24.05 20.84 10.94
C LYS A 26 -22.77 21.35 11.57
N THR A 27 -22.90 22.08 12.67
CA THR A 27 -21.76 22.56 13.46
C THR A 27 -21.57 21.69 14.70
N PHE A 28 -20.34 21.28 14.93
CA PHE A 28 -19.88 20.46 16.05
C PHE A 28 -18.88 21.25 16.88
N THR A 29 -18.73 20.92 18.16
CA THR A 29 -17.78 21.59 19.05
C THR A 29 -16.33 21.35 18.65
N ASN A 30 -16.04 20.18 18.06
CA ASN A 30 -14.73 19.78 17.54
C ASN A 30 -14.87 18.64 16.52
N ASP A 31 -13.76 18.23 15.90
CA ASP A 31 -13.76 17.16 14.89
C ASP A 31 -14.08 15.77 15.47
N GLN A 32 -13.74 15.52 16.74
CA GLN A 32 -14.03 14.25 17.41
C GLN A 32 -15.55 14.05 17.57
N GLU A 33 -16.29 15.07 17.99
CA GLU A 33 -17.75 15.02 18.09
C GLU A 33 -18.40 14.81 16.70
N ARG A 34 -17.89 15.50 15.67
CA ARG A 34 -18.30 15.26 14.27
C ARG A 34 -18.11 13.79 13.92
N ARG A 35 -16.92 13.24 14.17
CA ARG A 35 -16.56 11.86 13.84
C ARG A 35 -17.46 10.86 14.55
N GLU A 36 -17.69 11.02 15.86
CA GLU A 36 -18.59 10.16 16.65
C GLU A 36 -20.01 10.16 16.11
N TYR A 37 -20.54 11.34 15.77
CA TYR A 37 -21.87 11.48 15.18
C TYR A 37 -22.01 10.70 13.87
N PHE A 38 -21.08 10.88 12.93
CA PHE A 38 -21.15 10.20 11.63
C PHE A 38 -20.80 8.70 11.71
N LEU A 39 -19.97 8.27 12.67
CA LEU A 39 -19.75 6.85 12.95
C LEU A 39 -21.01 6.17 13.45
N ALA A 40 -21.76 6.81 14.35
CA ALA A 40 -23.03 6.27 14.83
C ALA A 40 -24.05 6.13 13.67
N LEU A 41 -24.12 7.12 12.78
CA LEU A 41 -24.96 7.02 11.58
C LEU A 41 -24.50 5.90 10.63
N LEU A 42 -23.20 5.73 10.42
CA LEU A 42 -22.66 4.66 9.59
C LEU A 42 -22.98 3.29 10.21
N ALA A 43 -22.84 3.13 11.53
CA ALA A 43 -23.19 1.91 12.25
C ALA A 43 -24.68 1.54 12.06
N GLU A 44 -25.58 2.52 12.08
CA GLU A 44 -26.99 2.26 11.76
C GLU A 44 -27.20 1.85 10.29
N LYS A 45 -26.46 2.45 9.35
CA LYS A 45 -26.50 2.04 7.93
C LYS A 45 -25.99 0.62 7.72
N LEU A 46 -24.98 0.18 8.47
CA LEU A 46 -24.41 -1.17 8.37
C LEU A 46 -25.39 -2.27 8.81
N LYS A 47 -26.42 -1.94 9.60
CA LYS A 47 -27.50 -2.87 9.96
C LYS A 47 -28.52 -3.08 8.83
N ASP A 48 -28.57 -2.18 7.85
CA ASP A 48 -29.47 -2.27 6.70
C ASP A 48 -28.95 -3.30 5.69
N SER A 49 -29.73 -4.35 5.46
CA SER A 49 -29.37 -5.39 4.50
C SER A 49 -29.30 -4.89 3.05
N GLU A 50 -30.09 -3.88 2.68
CA GLU A 50 -30.04 -3.31 1.33
C GLU A 50 -28.77 -2.49 1.13
N PHE A 51 -28.29 -1.81 2.18
CA PHE A 51 -27.01 -1.11 2.13
C PHE A 51 -25.85 -2.08 1.88
N ARG A 52 -25.88 -3.27 2.48
CA ARG A 52 -24.88 -4.33 2.25
C ARG A 52 -24.96 -5.00 0.87
N LYS A 53 -26.10 -4.87 0.18
CA LYS A 53 -26.27 -5.40 -1.17
C LYS A 53 -25.73 -4.47 -2.26
N ILE A 54 -25.31 -3.26 -1.92
CA ILE A 54 -24.64 -2.36 -2.87
C ILE A 54 -23.47 -3.09 -3.51
N GLU A 55 -23.40 -3.05 -4.84
CA GLU A 55 -22.39 -3.81 -5.55
C GLU A 55 -20.98 -3.35 -5.22
N GLY A 56 -20.10 -4.31 -4.94
CA GLY A 56 -18.74 -4.05 -4.49
C GLY A 56 -18.62 -3.69 -3.01
N PHE A 57 -19.69 -3.79 -2.22
CA PHE A 57 -19.60 -3.69 -0.76
C PHE A 57 -18.53 -4.67 -0.24
N PRO A 58 -17.57 -4.22 0.59
CA PRO A 58 -16.41 -5.02 0.98
C PRO A 58 -16.77 -6.16 1.93
N ILE A 59 -15.90 -7.16 1.99
CA ILE A 59 -16.08 -8.32 2.86
C ILE A 59 -15.39 -8.01 4.20
N GLY A 60 -16.16 -7.80 5.26
CA GLY A 60 -15.66 -7.49 6.60
C GLY A 60 -16.82 -7.42 7.60
N ASN A 61 -16.51 -7.51 8.90
CA ASN A 61 -17.50 -7.24 9.93
C ASN A 61 -17.64 -5.72 10.18
N ASP A 62 -18.70 -5.34 10.89
CA ASP A 62 -19.08 -3.96 11.14
C ASP A 62 -18.00 -3.20 11.90
N ASP A 63 -17.42 -3.82 12.93
CA ASP A 63 -16.38 -3.22 13.76
C ASP A 63 -15.13 -2.90 12.94
N ASP A 64 -14.66 -3.85 12.11
CA ASP A 64 -13.49 -3.68 11.25
C ASP A 64 -13.75 -2.59 10.18
N ILE A 65 -14.96 -2.52 9.62
CA ILE A 65 -15.36 -1.44 8.68
C ILE A 65 -15.41 -0.08 9.37
N LEU A 66 -16.02 0.02 10.56
CA LEU A 66 -16.14 1.26 11.32
C LEU A 66 -14.77 1.77 11.78
N ASN A 67 -13.88 0.87 12.24
CA ASN A 67 -12.53 1.21 12.66
C ASN A 67 -11.69 1.80 11.52
N LEU A 68 -11.79 1.21 10.33
CA LEU A 68 -11.07 1.69 9.15
C LEU A 68 -11.64 3.02 8.62
N SER A 69 -12.92 3.30 8.86
CA SER A 69 -13.63 4.48 8.35
C SER A 69 -13.34 5.78 9.13
N ASP A 70 -13.50 6.91 8.44
CA ASP A 70 -13.58 8.26 9.01
C ASP A 70 -14.73 9.03 8.36
N PRO A 71 -15.99 8.65 8.65
CA PRO A 71 -17.14 9.25 8.01
C PRO A 71 -17.30 10.71 8.47
N PRO A 72 -17.84 11.59 7.61
CA PRO A 72 -18.40 11.28 6.30
C PRO A 72 -17.38 11.41 5.15
N TYR A 73 -16.12 11.79 5.43
CA TYR A 73 -15.09 12.02 4.42
C TYR A 73 -14.58 10.74 3.78
N TYR A 74 -14.49 9.66 4.54
CA TYR A 74 -14.08 8.34 4.06
C TYR A 74 -14.85 7.23 4.77
N THR A 75 -15.38 6.28 4.00
CA THR A 75 -15.90 5.02 4.53
C THR A 75 -15.21 3.84 3.85
N ALA A 76 -14.81 2.85 4.64
CA ALA A 76 -14.33 1.56 4.16
C ALA A 76 -15.49 0.64 3.71
N CYS A 77 -16.48 1.24 3.06
CA CYS A 77 -17.66 0.67 2.43
C CYS A 77 -18.29 1.76 1.54
N PRO A 78 -19.45 1.53 0.87
CA PRO A 78 -20.15 2.58 0.16
C PRO A 78 -20.39 3.81 1.05
N ASN A 79 -19.99 5.00 0.62
CA ASN A 79 -20.12 6.23 1.39
C ASN A 79 -21.53 6.82 1.23
N PRO A 80 -22.37 6.85 2.29
CA PRO A 80 -23.72 7.38 2.21
C PRO A 80 -23.80 8.87 1.83
N TRP A 81 -22.74 9.63 2.10
CA TRP A 81 -22.73 11.10 2.05
C TRP A 81 -22.02 11.68 0.81
N ILE A 82 -21.52 10.84 -0.09
CA ILE A 82 -20.82 11.32 -1.30
C ILE A 82 -21.68 12.28 -2.13
N GLY A 83 -22.98 11.99 -2.29
CA GLY A 83 -23.92 12.85 -2.99
C GLY A 83 -24.21 14.16 -2.26
N ASP A 84 -24.16 14.16 -0.92
CA ASP A 84 -24.36 15.36 -0.11
C ASP A 84 -23.17 16.32 -0.25
N PHE A 85 -21.94 15.80 -0.26
CA PHE A 85 -20.74 16.60 -0.53
C PHE A 85 -20.74 17.20 -1.93
N ILE A 86 -21.10 16.42 -2.95
CA ILE A 86 -21.20 16.93 -4.33
C ILE A 86 -22.21 18.08 -4.40
N ALA A 87 -23.38 17.94 -3.77
CA ALA A 87 -24.39 18.99 -3.73
C ALA A 87 -23.93 20.24 -2.96
N GLU A 88 -23.27 20.07 -1.82
CA GLU A 88 -22.73 21.18 -1.04
C GLU A 88 -21.63 21.93 -1.81
N TRP A 89 -20.71 21.21 -2.45
CA TRP A 89 -19.64 21.81 -3.23
C TRP A 89 -20.16 22.56 -4.45
N GLU A 90 -21.17 22.02 -5.13
CA GLU A 90 -21.83 22.73 -6.22
C GLU A 90 -22.47 24.04 -5.74
N ALA A 91 -23.15 24.02 -4.59
CA ALA A 91 -23.77 25.21 -4.01
C ALA A 91 -22.74 26.26 -3.53
N GLN A 92 -21.51 25.84 -3.23
CA GLN A 92 -20.41 26.73 -2.81
C GLN A 92 -19.66 27.36 -3.99
N LYS A 93 -19.93 26.92 -5.23
CA LYS A 93 -19.21 27.46 -6.39
C LYS A 93 -19.56 28.93 -6.62
N PRO A 94 -18.57 29.76 -6.99
CA PRO A 94 -18.85 31.08 -7.47
C PRO A 94 -19.69 31.00 -8.75
N ALA A 95 -20.64 31.94 -8.92
CA ALA A 95 -21.36 32.09 -10.17
C ALA A 95 -20.35 32.34 -11.31
N CYS A 96 -20.50 31.60 -12.40
CA CYS A 96 -19.68 31.71 -13.59
C CYS A 96 -20.62 31.83 -14.78
N ASP A 97 -20.64 33.01 -15.41
CA ASP A 97 -21.50 33.28 -16.57
C ASP A 97 -20.87 32.82 -17.90
N GLU A 98 -19.62 32.32 -17.86
CA GLU A 98 -18.93 31.82 -19.04
C GLU A 98 -19.41 30.42 -19.41
N GLU A 99 -19.81 30.24 -20.68
CA GLU A 99 -20.08 28.94 -21.26
C GLU A 99 -18.80 28.09 -21.26
N TYR A 100 -18.90 26.84 -20.80
CA TYR A 100 -17.75 25.96 -20.74
C TYR A 100 -17.26 25.62 -22.15
N HIS A 101 -15.99 25.94 -22.42
CA HIS A 101 -15.32 25.56 -23.65
C HIS A 101 -13.82 25.37 -23.40
N ARG A 102 -13.29 24.20 -23.80
CA ARG A 102 -11.87 23.83 -23.68
C ARG A 102 -11.47 23.01 -24.90
N GLU A 103 -10.37 23.40 -25.54
CA GLU A 103 -9.78 22.61 -26.63
C GLU A 103 -9.16 21.31 -26.09
N PRO A 104 -9.03 20.25 -26.91
CA PRO A 104 -8.32 19.05 -26.50
C PRO A 104 -6.90 19.35 -26.01
N PHE A 105 -6.52 18.78 -24.88
CA PHE A 105 -5.18 18.94 -24.31
C PHE A 105 -4.14 18.23 -25.17
N ALA A 106 -3.32 19.01 -25.88
CA ALA A 106 -2.27 18.53 -26.79
C ALA A 106 -0.88 18.83 -26.22
N ALA A 107 -0.43 18.05 -25.24
CA ALA A 107 0.95 18.08 -24.77
C ALA A 107 1.41 16.71 -24.26
N ASP A 108 2.68 16.38 -24.48
CA ASP A 108 3.30 15.17 -23.94
C ASP A 108 3.48 15.33 -22.42
N VAL A 109 2.66 14.61 -21.65
CA VAL A 109 2.76 14.59 -20.18
C VAL A 109 3.75 13.51 -19.76
N SER A 110 4.98 13.93 -19.47
CA SER A 110 6.00 13.07 -18.86
C SER A 110 6.42 13.65 -17.52
N GLU A 111 6.19 12.90 -16.45
CA GLU A 111 6.55 13.30 -15.09
C GLU A 111 7.37 12.19 -14.41
N GLY A 112 8.41 12.61 -13.69
CA GLY A 112 9.27 11.69 -12.96
C GLY A 112 8.58 11.07 -11.74
N LYS A 113 9.02 9.88 -11.35
CA LYS A 113 8.52 9.14 -10.17
C LYS A 113 9.30 9.43 -8.88
N ASN A 114 10.01 10.56 -8.83
CA ASN A 114 10.92 10.90 -7.72
C ASN A 114 10.30 11.81 -6.67
N ASP A 115 9.06 12.26 -6.87
CA ASP A 115 8.37 13.14 -5.95
C ASP A 115 8.13 12.47 -4.57
N PRO A 116 8.32 13.19 -3.44
CA PRO A 116 8.08 12.64 -2.10
C PRO A 116 6.69 12.01 -1.92
N ILE A 117 5.64 12.64 -2.48
CA ILE A 117 4.27 12.12 -2.40
C ILE A 117 4.15 10.78 -3.12
N TYR A 118 4.77 10.67 -4.30
CA TYR A 118 4.77 9.43 -5.07
C TYR A 118 5.49 8.31 -4.28
N ASN A 119 6.63 8.62 -3.67
CA ASN A 119 7.52 7.67 -3.01
C ASN A 119 7.15 7.26 -1.58
N ALA A 120 6.27 8.01 -0.91
CA ALA A 120 5.87 7.73 0.47
C ALA A 120 5.16 6.38 0.63
N HIS A 121 4.30 6.03 -0.31
CA HIS A 121 3.53 4.79 -0.25
C HIS A 121 3.41 4.16 -1.64
N SER A 122 4.05 3.00 -1.81
CA SER A 122 4.02 2.22 -3.05
C SER A 122 2.67 1.51 -3.23
N TYR A 123 2.17 1.48 -4.45
CA TYR A 123 0.97 0.76 -4.85
C TYR A 123 1.05 0.42 -6.34
N HIS A 124 0.23 -0.53 -6.79
CA HIS A 124 0.17 -0.92 -8.19
C HIS A 124 -0.26 0.28 -9.05
N THR A 125 0.36 0.41 -10.23
CA THR A 125 -0.04 1.36 -11.30
C THR A 125 -0.21 2.82 -10.90
N LYS A 126 0.38 3.26 -9.77
CA LYS A 126 0.30 4.64 -9.30
C LYS A 126 0.76 5.65 -10.35
N VAL A 127 -0.07 6.65 -10.60
CA VAL A 127 0.23 7.79 -11.50
C VAL A 127 0.73 8.99 -10.68
N PRO A 128 1.79 9.70 -11.11
CA PRO A 128 2.22 10.94 -10.45
C PRO A 128 1.15 12.03 -10.48
N HIS A 129 0.83 12.63 -9.33
CA HIS A 129 -0.19 13.69 -9.25
C HIS A 129 0.11 14.89 -10.18
N LYS A 130 1.39 15.23 -10.40
CA LYS A 130 1.82 16.30 -11.31
C LYS A 130 1.37 16.09 -12.76
N ALA A 131 1.30 14.83 -13.21
CA ALA A 131 0.78 14.51 -14.54
C ALA A 131 -0.72 14.82 -14.61
N ILE A 132 -1.46 14.44 -13.56
CA ILE A 132 -2.91 14.67 -13.44
C ILE A 132 -3.22 16.16 -13.32
N MET A 133 -2.40 16.93 -12.60
CA MET A 133 -2.58 18.38 -12.43
C MET A 133 -2.67 19.12 -13.76
N ARG A 134 -1.91 18.72 -14.79
CA ARG A 134 -1.94 19.37 -16.11
C ARG A 134 -3.33 19.27 -16.75
N TYR A 135 -3.94 18.09 -16.68
CA TYR A 135 -5.30 17.87 -17.17
C TYR A 135 -6.34 18.62 -16.34
N ILE A 136 -6.23 18.58 -15.00
CA ILE A 136 -7.17 19.31 -14.12
C ILE A 136 -7.08 20.82 -14.37
N LEU A 137 -5.89 21.39 -14.44
CA LEU A 137 -5.70 22.83 -14.69
C LEU A 137 -6.30 23.25 -16.03
N HIS A 138 -6.20 22.41 -17.05
CA HIS A 138 -6.73 22.69 -18.38
C HIS A 138 -8.26 22.59 -18.46
N TYR A 139 -8.83 21.49 -17.97
CA TYR A 139 -10.26 21.19 -18.14
C TYR A 139 -11.18 21.73 -17.04
N THR A 140 -10.65 22.35 -15.99
CA THR A 140 -11.48 22.78 -14.84
C THR A 140 -11.13 24.16 -14.34
N ASN A 141 -12.06 24.77 -13.62
CA ASN A 141 -11.86 26.00 -12.86
C ASN A 141 -11.69 25.69 -11.35
N PRO A 142 -11.11 26.61 -10.55
CA PRO A 142 -11.13 26.48 -9.09
C PRO A 142 -12.54 26.22 -8.54
N GLY A 143 -12.66 25.26 -7.63
CA GLY A 143 -13.94 24.83 -7.06
C GLY A 143 -14.71 23.77 -7.86
N ASP A 144 -14.34 23.49 -9.11
CA ASP A 144 -14.90 22.38 -9.89
C ASP A 144 -14.68 21.02 -9.19
N ILE A 145 -15.61 20.11 -9.42
CA ILE A 145 -15.68 18.77 -8.85
C ILE A 145 -15.11 17.79 -9.87
N VAL A 146 -14.01 17.16 -9.49
CA VAL A 146 -13.35 16.08 -10.25
C VAL A 146 -13.79 14.74 -9.69
N PHE A 147 -14.25 13.83 -10.54
CA PHE A 147 -14.54 12.45 -10.16
C PHE A 147 -13.45 11.52 -10.69
N ASP A 148 -12.99 10.62 -9.83
CA ASP A 148 -12.13 9.51 -10.20
C ASP A 148 -12.72 8.20 -9.65
N GLY A 149 -13.24 7.39 -10.58
CA GLY A 149 -13.92 6.13 -10.29
C GLY A 149 -12.99 4.94 -10.05
N PHE A 150 -11.70 5.08 -10.37
CA PHE A 150 -10.65 4.08 -10.24
C PHE A 150 -9.44 4.69 -9.54
N CYS A 151 -9.69 5.35 -8.39
CA CYS A 151 -8.75 6.31 -7.86
C CYS A 151 -7.44 5.70 -7.35
N GLY A 152 -7.40 4.39 -7.09
CA GLY A 152 -6.26 3.70 -6.51
C GLY A 152 -5.79 4.43 -5.26
N THR A 153 -4.56 4.96 -5.29
CA THR A 153 -3.98 5.74 -4.18
C THR A 153 -4.50 7.16 -4.01
N GLY A 154 -5.50 7.60 -4.78
CA GLY A 154 -6.14 8.91 -4.67
C GLY A 154 -5.29 10.08 -5.19
N MET A 155 -4.40 9.84 -6.16
CA MET A 155 -3.51 10.88 -6.71
C MET A 155 -4.28 11.98 -7.45
N THR A 156 -5.47 11.68 -7.98
CA THR A 156 -6.38 12.68 -8.56
C THR A 156 -6.85 13.69 -7.53
N GLY A 157 -7.18 13.24 -6.31
CA GLY A 157 -7.54 14.16 -5.23
C GLY A 157 -6.35 15.00 -4.77
N VAL A 158 -5.15 14.42 -4.68
CA VAL A 158 -3.92 15.17 -4.41
C VAL A 158 -3.70 16.24 -5.48
N ALA A 159 -3.84 15.87 -6.77
CA ALA A 159 -3.70 16.80 -7.88
C ALA A 159 -4.73 17.93 -7.83
N ALA A 160 -6.00 17.62 -7.52
CA ALA A 160 -7.07 18.60 -7.35
C ALA A 160 -6.75 19.62 -6.25
N GLN A 161 -6.22 19.15 -5.11
CA GLN A 161 -5.79 20.02 -4.01
C GLN A 161 -4.56 20.86 -4.38
N MET A 162 -3.57 20.25 -5.04
CA MET A 162 -2.31 20.91 -5.42
C MET A 162 -2.46 21.93 -6.55
N CYS A 163 -3.56 21.93 -7.29
CA CYS A 163 -3.88 23.05 -8.20
C CYS A 163 -4.10 24.39 -7.47
N GLY A 164 -4.30 24.36 -6.14
CA GLY A 164 -4.31 25.55 -5.28
C GLY A 164 -2.95 25.94 -4.72
N ASP A 165 -1.89 25.16 -4.99
CA ASP A 165 -0.56 25.38 -4.44
C ASP A 165 0.35 26.04 -5.48
N LYS A 166 0.77 27.28 -5.19
CA LYS A 166 1.55 28.09 -6.14
C LYS A 166 2.87 27.44 -6.50
N GLU A 167 3.55 26.83 -5.53
CA GLU A 167 4.86 26.20 -5.75
C GLU A 167 4.70 24.92 -6.57
N ALA A 168 3.67 24.12 -6.25
CA ALA A 168 3.36 22.92 -7.03
C ALA A 168 3.06 23.26 -8.50
N VAL A 169 2.20 24.25 -8.76
CA VAL A 169 1.86 24.70 -10.12
C VAL A 169 3.08 25.27 -10.85
N ALA A 170 3.89 26.09 -10.18
CA ALA A 170 5.12 26.63 -10.76
C ALA A 170 6.12 25.52 -11.13
N SER A 171 6.18 24.45 -10.32
CA SER A 171 7.06 23.29 -10.58
C SER A 171 6.70 22.51 -11.85
N LEU A 172 5.49 22.71 -12.41
CA LEU A 172 5.07 22.13 -13.69
C LEU A 172 5.59 22.91 -14.91
N GLY A 173 6.27 24.04 -14.70
CA GLY A 173 6.76 24.94 -15.75
C GLY A 173 5.83 26.10 -16.08
N TYR A 174 4.79 26.33 -15.29
CA TYR A 174 3.84 27.43 -15.48
C TYR A 174 4.25 28.68 -14.71
N GLN A 175 3.85 29.86 -15.21
CA GLN A 175 3.96 31.12 -14.45
C GLN A 175 2.66 31.40 -13.72
N VAL A 176 2.74 31.76 -12.44
CA VAL A 176 1.59 32.12 -11.61
C VAL A 176 1.66 33.61 -11.24
N LYS A 177 0.75 34.41 -11.79
CA LYS A 177 0.63 35.85 -11.49
C LYS A 177 0.11 36.09 -10.08
N ILE A 178 0.25 37.34 -9.61
CA ILE A 178 -0.22 37.77 -8.28
C ILE A 178 -1.74 37.61 -8.11
N ASP A 179 -2.51 37.82 -9.19
CA ASP A 179 -3.96 37.65 -9.22
C ASP A 179 -4.42 36.17 -9.33
N GLY A 180 -3.48 35.23 -9.32
CA GLY A 180 -3.74 33.79 -9.45
C GLY A 180 -3.88 33.31 -10.90
N THR A 181 -3.74 34.17 -11.91
CA THR A 181 -3.75 33.74 -13.31
C THR A 181 -2.53 32.85 -13.60
N ILE A 182 -2.77 31.69 -14.21
CA ILE A 182 -1.74 30.75 -14.63
C ILE A 182 -1.48 30.92 -16.13
N LEU A 183 -0.22 31.14 -16.48
CA LEU A 183 0.24 31.23 -17.85
C LEU A 183 1.02 29.98 -18.25
N GLN A 184 0.77 29.50 -19.46
CA GLN A 184 1.59 28.49 -20.13
C GLN A 184 2.43 29.13 -21.22
N GLN A 185 3.59 28.51 -21.46
CA GLN A 185 4.47 28.87 -22.55
C GLN A 185 3.91 28.31 -23.86
N GLU A 186 3.73 29.16 -24.86
CA GLU A 186 3.37 28.79 -26.23
C GLU A 186 4.38 29.39 -27.20
N ILE A 187 4.49 28.80 -28.39
CA ILE A 187 5.24 29.37 -29.51
C ILE A 187 4.22 29.99 -30.47
N ASP A 188 4.37 31.27 -30.78
CA ASP A 188 3.49 31.96 -31.71
C ASP A 188 3.76 31.57 -33.18
N GLU A 189 2.97 32.11 -34.10
CA GLU A 189 3.12 31.85 -35.55
C GLU A 189 4.48 32.28 -36.12
N ASN A 190 5.21 33.16 -35.42
CA ASN A 190 6.52 33.66 -35.80
C ASN A 190 7.69 32.87 -35.16
N GLY A 191 7.38 31.88 -34.32
CA GLY A 191 8.40 31.11 -33.60
C GLY A 191 8.86 31.75 -32.29
N GLU A 192 8.19 32.80 -31.82
CA GLU A 192 8.52 33.50 -30.57
C GLU A 192 7.81 32.86 -29.36
N ILE A 193 8.51 32.85 -28.23
CA ILE A 193 7.97 32.34 -26.96
C ILE A 193 7.04 33.39 -26.36
N ILE A 194 5.77 33.04 -26.21
CA ILE A 194 4.75 33.85 -25.53
C ILE A 194 4.21 33.15 -24.29
N TRP A 195 3.71 33.93 -23.34
CA TRP A 195 3.06 33.41 -22.13
C TRP A 195 1.56 33.71 -22.17
N LYS A 196 0.75 32.68 -22.38
CA LYS A 196 -0.69 32.80 -22.56
C LYS A 196 -1.44 32.32 -21.33
N ALA A 197 -2.44 33.08 -20.90
CA ALA A 197 -3.32 32.68 -19.82
C ALA A 197 -4.20 31.50 -20.25
N PHE A 198 -4.25 30.46 -19.43
CA PHE A 198 -5.05 29.26 -19.72
C PHE A 198 -5.81 28.70 -18.51
N SER A 199 -5.41 29.05 -17.28
CA SER A 199 -6.05 28.56 -16.06
C SER A 199 -5.91 29.56 -14.91
N LYS A 200 -6.51 29.21 -13.77
CA LYS A 200 -6.46 29.98 -12.52
C LYS A 200 -6.06 29.08 -11.35
N LEU A 201 -5.23 29.64 -10.48
CA LEU A 201 -4.78 29.01 -9.24
C LEU A 201 -5.98 28.82 -8.32
N GLY A 202 -6.11 27.61 -7.79
CA GLY A 202 -7.12 27.31 -6.78
C GLY A 202 -7.40 25.82 -6.70
N PRO A 203 -7.78 25.31 -5.51
CA PRO A 203 -8.08 23.90 -5.34
C PRO A 203 -9.35 23.52 -6.09
N ARG A 204 -9.41 22.27 -6.55
CA ARG A 204 -10.62 21.60 -7.02
C ARG A 204 -11.11 20.65 -5.93
N LYS A 205 -12.38 20.25 -6.00
CA LYS A 205 -12.94 19.22 -5.12
C LYS A 205 -12.81 17.86 -5.78
N ALA A 206 -12.65 16.79 -5.00
CA ALA A 206 -12.47 15.45 -5.53
C ALA A 206 -13.47 14.45 -4.92
N ALA A 207 -14.24 13.78 -5.75
CA ALA A 207 -14.98 12.58 -5.39
C ALA A 207 -14.17 11.37 -5.88
N LEU A 208 -13.74 10.52 -4.95
CA LEU A 208 -12.87 9.38 -5.25
C LEU A 208 -13.59 8.06 -4.93
N ASN A 209 -13.47 7.09 -5.83
CA ASN A 209 -13.98 5.74 -5.63
C ASN A 209 -12.89 4.72 -5.99
N ASP A 210 -12.78 3.67 -5.19
CA ASP A 210 -12.06 2.45 -5.57
C ASP A 210 -12.70 1.22 -4.89
N LEU A 211 -12.62 0.07 -5.55
CA LEU A 211 -13.16 -1.18 -5.04
C LEU A 211 -12.34 -1.72 -3.85
N SER A 212 -11.05 -1.41 -3.77
CA SER A 212 -10.13 -1.95 -2.76
C SER A 212 -10.13 -1.13 -1.45
N PRO A 213 -10.38 -1.76 -0.29
CA PRO A 213 -10.15 -1.14 1.02
C PRO A 213 -8.71 -0.64 1.19
N ALA A 214 -7.72 -1.39 0.69
CA ALA A 214 -6.33 -0.95 0.72
C ALA A 214 -6.09 0.33 -0.10
N ALA A 215 -6.64 0.41 -1.32
CA ALA A 215 -6.54 1.59 -2.17
C ALA A 215 -7.17 2.81 -1.51
N THR A 216 -8.44 2.69 -1.09
CA THR A 216 -9.20 3.80 -0.51
C THR A 216 -8.62 4.27 0.83
N PHE A 217 -8.06 3.38 1.64
CA PHE A 217 -7.36 3.77 2.87
C PHE A 217 -6.08 4.57 2.58
N ILE A 218 -5.33 4.18 1.55
CA ILE A 218 -4.16 4.94 1.08
C ILE A 218 -4.62 6.30 0.55
N ALA A 219 -5.67 6.33 -0.27
CA ALA A 219 -6.25 7.55 -0.82
C ALA A 219 -6.69 8.51 0.29
N TYR A 220 -7.37 8.01 1.32
CA TYR A 220 -7.77 8.80 2.49
C TYR A 220 -6.58 9.47 3.17
N ASN A 221 -5.52 8.72 3.49
CA ASN A 221 -4.35 9.29 4.17
C ASN A 221 -3.60 10.32 3.31
N TYR A 222 -3.64 10.23 1.98
CA TYR A 222 -3.05 11.26 1.10
C TYR A 222 -3.91 12.53 0.97
N ASN A 223 -5.20 12.42 1.22
CA ASN A 223 -6.18 13.47 0.89
C ASN A 223 -6.86 14.09 2.12
N ALA A 224 -6.65 13.52 3.30
CA ALA A 224 -7.11 14.06 4.58
C ALA A 224 -6.08 15.03 5.17
N PRO A 225 -6.54 16.12 5.80
CA PRO A 225 -5.64 17.06 6.47
C PRO A 225 -4.98 16.38 7.69
N VAL A 226 -3.66 16.57 7.82
CA VAL A 226 -2.88 16.04 8.95
C VAL A 226 -2.20 17.17 9.71
N GLU A 227 -2.29 17.14 11.05
CA GLU A 227 -1.47 17.98 11.92
C GLU A 227 -0.09 17.31 12.08
N ILE A 228 0.89 17.80 11.31
CA ILE A 228 2.19 17.15 11.13
C ILE A 228 2.98 17.08 12.44
N GLN A 229 2.90 18.11 13.29
CA GLN A 229 3.73 18.19 14.51
C GLN A 229 3.29 17.15 15.56
N SER A 230 1.99 17.05 15.80
CA SER A 230 1.36 16.08 16.68
C SER A 230 1.61 14.66 16.19
N PHE A 231 1.51 14.43 14.88
CA PHE A 231 1.80 13.13 14.30
C PHE A 231 3.27 12.74 14.47
N GLU A 232 4.20 13.68 14.27
CA GLU A 232 5.63 13.43 14.51
C GLU A 232 5.92 13.06 15.96
N GLN A 233 5.33 13.78 16.92
CA GLN A 233 5.49 13.49 18.35
C GLN A 233 4.95 12.10 18.71
N GLU A 234 3.76 11.74 18.21
CA GLU A 234 3.17 10.41 18.41
C GLU A 234 4.11 9.30 17.92
N VAL A 235 4.63 9.42 16.70
CA VAL A 235 5.54 8.43 16.12
C VAL A 235 6.86 8.35 16.89
N GLN A 236 7.42 9.48 17.31
CA GLN A 236 8.67 9.49 18.06
C GLN A 236 8.54 8.78 19.41
N LEU A 237 7.44 9.01 20.14
CA LEU A 237 7.16 8.33 21.41
C LEU A 237 7.00 6.82 21.21
N LEU A 238 6.20 6.42 20.21
CA LEU A 238 6.01 5.00 19.87
C LEU A 238 7.33 4.30 19.54
N LEU A 239 8.17 4.93 18.72
CA LEU A 239 9.47 4.37 18.35
C LEU A 239 10.39 4.23 19.57
N GLN A 240 10.46 5.23 20.45
CA GLN A 240 11.26 5.15 21.68
C GLN A 240 10.84 3.96 22.55
N GLU A 241 9.54 3.76 22.74
CA GLU A 241 9.01 2.66 23.55
C GLU A 241 9.30 1.28 22.94
N VAL A 242 9.01 1.12 21.65
CA VAL A 242 9.17 -0.16 20.94
C VAL A 242 10.66 -0.50 20.81
N GLU A 243 11.53 0.45 20.48
CA GLU A 243 12.98 0.21 20.40
C GLU A 243 13.56 -0.18 21.74
N LYS A 244 13.24 0.56 22.80
CA LYS A 244 13.70 0.25 24.16
C LYS A 244 13.37 -1.19 24.57
N GLN A 245 12.22 -1.70 24.15
CA GLN A 245 11.76 -3.03 24.52
C GLN A 245 12.25 -4.14 23.59
N PHE A 246 12.42 -3.87 22.29
CA PHE A 246 12.57 -4.91 21.27
C PHE A 246 13.82 -4.79 20.39
N GLU A 247 14.66 -3.77 20.57
CA GLU A 247 15.91 -3.62 19.79
C GLU A 247 16.85 -4.84 19.93
N TRP A 248 16.85 -5.52 21.08
CA TRP A 248 17.66 -6.71 21.34
C TRP A 248 17.46 -7.82 20.29
N MET A 249 16.30 -7.86 19.62
CA MET A 249 15.99 -8.83 18.56
C MET A 249 16.82 -8.59 17.28
N TYR A 250 17.27 -7.36 17.05
CA TYR A 250 17.97 -6.91 15.85
C TYR A 250 19.35 -6.33 16.17
N VAL A 251 20.08 -6.96 17.10
CA VAL A 251 21.49 -6.69 17.36
C VAL A 251 22.33 -7.97 17.35
N THR A 252 23.58 -7.87 16.90
CA THR A 252 24.55 -8.98 16.86
C THR A 252 25.90 -8.54 17.40
N LYS A 253 26.72 -9.51 17.85
CA LYS A 253 28.09 -9.26 18.29
C LYS A 253 29.05 -9.28 17.09
N HIS A 254 29.86 -8.23 16.99
CA HIS A 254 31.00 -8.15 16.09
C HIS A 254 32.19 -8.97 16.62
N THR A 255 33.18 -9.21 15.76
CA THR A 255 34.35 -10.06 16.07
C THR A 255 35.18 -9.58 17.25
N ASP A 256 35.13 -8.29 17.57
CA ASP A 256 35.83 -7.67 18.71
C ASP A 256 34.93 -7.49 19.95
N GLY A 257 33.69 -7.98 19.91
CA GLY A 257 32.71 -7.87 20.99
C GLY A 257 31.81 -6.64 20.95
N GLN A 258 32.02 -5.69 20.03
CA GLN A 258 31.09 -4.56 19.85
C GLN A 258 29.71 -5.04 19.41
N ILE A 259 28.66 -4.30 19.79
CA ILE A 259 27.28 -4.59 19.39
C ILE A 259 26.96 -3.83 18.10
N GLY A 260 26.60 -4.57 17.07
CA GLY A 260 26.16 -4.03 15.78
C GLY A 260 24.65 -4.16 15.60
N LYS A 261 24.05 -3.17 14.95
CA LYS A 261 22.63 -3.15 14.62
C LYS A 261 22.38 -3.93 13.33
N VAL A 262 21.51 -4.93 13.39
CA VAL A 262 21.15 -5.75 12.23
C VAL A 262 20.35 -4.91 11.25
N ASN A 263 20.84 -4.82 10.01
CA ASN A 263 20.14 -4.21 8.90
C ASN A 263 19.14 -5.21 8.30
N TYR A 264 19.59 -6.44 8.08
CA TYR A 264 18.78 -7.55 7.59
C TYR A 264 19.44 -8.92 7.87
N THR A 265 18.61 -9.97 7.85
CA THR A 265 19.03 -11.37 7.93
C THR A 265 18.66 -12.11 6.64
N VAL A 266 19.62 -12.84 6.08
CA VAL A 266 19.43 -13.68 4.90
C VAL A 266 18.94 -15.05 5.33
N TRP A 267 17.87 -15.54 4.72
CA TRP A 267 17.28 -16.85 4.96
C TRP A 267 17.40 -17.73 3.72
N SER A 268 17.74 -19.00 3.89
CA SER A 268 17.87 -19.98 2.81
C SER A 268 16.89 -21.13 3.00
N GLU A 269 16.27 -21.55 1.92
CA GLU A 269 15.58 -22.84 1.85
C GLU A 269 16.58 -24.00 1.99
N VAL A 270 16.10 -25.10 2.58
CA VAL A 270 16.85 -26.35 2.75
C VAL A 270 16.24 -27.44 1.87
N TYR A 271 17.09 -28.11 1.11
CA TYR A 271 16.72 -29.21 0.23
C TYR A 271 17.40 -30.50 0.66
N SER A 272 16.95 -31.63 0.12
CA SER A 272 17.60 -32.92 0.26
C SER A 272 18.16 -33.34 -1.10
N CYS A 273 19.41 -33.79 -1.09
CA CYS A 273 20.09 -34.29 -2.28
C CYS A 273 19.45 -35.62 -2.74
N PRO A 274 19.03 -35.77 -4.01
CA PRO A 274 18.42 -37.02 -4.48
C PRO A 274 19.40 -38.20 -4.54
N GLY A 275 20.72 -37.96 -4.50
CA GLY A 275 21.73 -39.02 -4.54
C GLY A 275 22.14 -39.54 -3.16
N CYS A 276 22.31 -38.65 -2.17
CA CYS A 276 22.82 -39.03 -0.84
C CYS A 276 21.89 -38.67 0.32
N SER A 277 20.74 -38.06 0.06
CA SER A 277 19.75 -37.61 1.05
C SER A 277 20.22 -36.53 2.05
N ASN A 278 21.48 -36.10 2.02
CA ASN A 278 21.97 -35.03 2.89
C ASN A 278 21.23 -33.71 2.63
N GLU A 279 21.08 -32.91 3.70
CA GLU A 279 20.51 -31.58 3.63
C GLU A 279 21.46 -30.60 2.92
N ILE A 280 20.94 -29.89 1.94
CA ILE A 280 21.60 -28.83 1.20
C ILE A 280 20.98 -27.50 1.64
N ILE A 281 21.77 -26.67 2.31
CA ILE A 281 21.41 -25.26 2.52
C ILE A 281 21.64 -24.55 1.20
N TYR A 282 20.57 -24.20 0.48
CA TYR A 282 20.64 -23.73 -0.90
C TYR A 282 21.65 -22.59 -1.10
N TYR A 283 21.66 -21.60 -0.20
CA TYR A 283 22.61 -20.49 -0.24
C TYR A 283 24.08 -20.94 -0.22
N LYS A 284 24.44 -21.96 0.56
CA LYS A 284 25.83 -22.39 0.74
C LYS A 284 26.38 -23.15 -0.48
N GLU A 285 25.52 -23.75 -1.30
CA GLU A 285 25.95 -24.54 -2.46
C GLU A 285 25.69 -23.84 -3.80
N ALA A 286 24.60 -23.08 -3.90
CA ALA A 286 24.24 -22.36 -5.13
C ALA A 286 25.03 -21.05 -5.32
N PHE A 287 25.73 -20.58 -4.29
CA PHE A 287 26.52 -19.36 -4.32
C PHE A 287 27.96 -19.62 -3.90
N SER A 288 28.91 -19.02 -4.62
CA SER A 288 30.33 -19.04 -4.30
C SER A 288 30.90 -17.63 -4.30
N GLU A 289 31.72 -17.30 -3.31
CA GLU A 289 32.33 -15.97 -3.21
C GLU A 289 33.50 -15.83 -4.20
N ARG A 290 33.54 -14.70 -4.90
CA ARG A 290 34.65 -14.34 -5.79
C ARG A 290 35.70 -13.55 -5.03
N SER A 291 36.88 -13.40 -5.62
CA SER A 291 37.98 -12.60 -5.07
C SER A 291 37.66 -11.11 -4.90
N ASP A 292 36.66 -10.58 -5.61
CA ASP A 292 36.18 -9.19 -5.50
C ASP A 292 35.06 -9.02 -4.45
N GLY A 293 34.72 -10.07 -3.70
CA GLY A 293 33.65 -10.08 -2.70
C GLY A 293 32.23 -10.18 -3.28
N ILE A 294 32.08 -10.31 -4.61
CA ILE A 294 30.78 -10.54 -5.26
C ILE A 294 30.53 -12.05 -5.32
N ALA A 295 29.29 -12.48 -5.07
CA ALA A 295 28.96 -13.91 -5.23
C ALA A 295 28.73 -14.27 -6.70
N THR A 296 29.16 -15.46 -7.10
CA THR A 296 28.67 -16.12 -8.32
C THR A 296 27.47 -16.96 -7.95
N TYR A 297 26.42 -16.90 -8.75
CA TYR A 297 25.24 -17.76 -8.63
C TYR A 297 25.28 -18.86 -9.69
N SER A 298 24.99 -20.09 -9.29
CA SER A 298 24.81 -21.22 -10.19
C SER A 298 23.48 -21.92 -9.89
N ASP A 299 22.58 -21.96 -10.87
CA ASP A 299 21.29 -22.65 -10.76
C ASP A 299 21.43 -24.19 -10.80
N ILE A 300 22.54 -24.66 -11.37
CA ILE A 300 22.99 -26.05 -11.39
C ILE A 300 24.34 -26.12 -10.67
N PHE A 301 24.49 -27.02 -9.70
CA PHE A 301 25.72 -27.18 -8.93
C PHE A 301 25.95 -28.63 -8.50
N LYS A 302 27.16 -28.95 -8.02
CA LYS A 302 27.49 -30.28 -7.49
C LYS A 302 27.16 -30.34 -6.01
N CYS A 303 26.46 -31.38 -5.58
CA CYS A 303 26.24 -31.68 -4.16
C CYS A 303 27.60 -31.80 -3.45
N SER A 304 27.79 -31.06 -2.35
CA SER A 304 29.05 -31.06 -1.59
C SER A 304 29.41 -32.41 -0.97
N HIS A 305 28.44 -33.33 -0.83
CA HIS A 305 28.62 -34.63 -0.18
C HIS A 305 28.87 -35.79 -1.17
N CYS A 306 28.17 -35.84 -2.30
CA CYS A 306 28.26 -36.95 -3.25
C CYS A 306 28.57 -36.54 -4.69
N ASN A 307 28.83 -35.24 -4.93
CA ASN A 307 29.25 -34.67 -6.21
C ASN A 307 28.30 -34.85 -7.40
N ILE A 308 27.10 -35.41 -7.22
CA ILE A 308 26.10 -35.45 -8.29
C ILE A 308 25.68 -34.02 -8.64
N LEU A 309 25.32 -33.81 -9.90
CA LEU A 309 24.83 -32.55 -10.39
C LEU A 309 23.35 -32.37 -10.00
N VAL A 310 23.00 -31.25 -9.38
CA VAL A 310 21.66 -30.97 -8.85
C VAL A 310 21.17 -29.56 -9.23
N ALA A 311 19.86 -29.38 -9.26
CA ALA A 311 19.21 -28.08 -9.47
C ALA A 311 17.81 -28.04 -8.83
N LYS A 312 17.26 -26.84 -8.56
CA LYS A 312 15.88 -26.68 -8.04
C LYS A 312 14.84 -27.08 -9.10
N LYS A 313 15.06 -26.69 -10.35
CA LYS A 313 14.21 -27.02 -11.51
C LYS A 313 15.11 -27.34 -12.72
N PRO A 314 15.69 -28.56 -12.80
CA PRO A 314 16.59 -28.91 -13.89
C PRO A 314 15.85 -28.91 -15.23
N SER A 315 16.52 -28.42 -16.29
CA SER A 315 16.04 -28.62 -17.66
C SER A 315 16.27 -30.08 -18.08
N LYS A 316 15.46 -30.59 -19.03
CA LYS A 316 15.53 -31.99 -19.50
C LYS A 316 16.93 -32.41 -19.96
N ASN A 317 17.74 -31.47 -20.46
CA ASN A 317 19.06 -31.73 -21.03
C ASN A 317 20.23 -31.33 -20.11
N SER A 318 19.95 -30.85 -18.89
CA SER A 318 20.99 -30.35 -17.98
C SER A 318 21.87 -31.45 -17.35
N GLY A 319 21.40 -32.70 -17.36
CA GLY A 319 22.05 -33.80 -16.63
C GLY A 319 21.96 -33.67 -15.10
N ALA A 320 21.29 -32.63 -14.59
CA ALA A 320 21.13 -32.38 -13.16
C ALA A 320 19.87 -33.06 -12.62
N SER A 321 19.96 -33.58 -11.40
CA SER A 321 18.83 -34.16 -10.68
C SER A 321 18.07 -33.08 -9.90
N ALA A 322 16.74 -33.21 -9.82
CA ALA A 322 15.91 -32.26 -9.09
C ALA A 322 16.11 -32.40 -7.57
N LEU A 323 16.33 -31.28 -6.89
CA LEU A 323 16.36 -31.22 -5.43
C LEU A 323 14.97 -31.52 -4.84
N THR A 324 14.94 -32.23 -3.72
CA THR A 324 13.69 -32.48 -2.97
C THR A 324 13.56 -31.48 -1.83
N ARG A 325 12.38 -30.91 -1.65
CA ARG A 325 12.08 -29.99 -0.54
C ARG A 325 12.17 -30.72 0.82
N VAL A 326 12.90 -30.14 1.78
CA VAL A 326 12.85 -30.61 3.17
C VAL A 326 11.70 -29.92 3.86
N LEU A 327 10.71 -30.68 4.31
CA LEU A 327 9.55 -30.17 5.03
C LEU A 327 9.73 -30.35 6.54
N ILE A 328 9.42 -29.31 7.29
CA ILE A 328 9.33 -29.35 8.76
C ILE A 328 7.86 -29.30 9.18
N THR A 329 7.59 -29.90 10.34
CA THR A 329 6.27 -29.89 10.96
C THR A 329 6.31 -29.03 12.21
N GLU A 330 5.38 -28.08 12.33
CA GLU A 330 5.29 -27.18 13.49
C GLU A 330 3.84 -26.85 13.84
N HIS A 331 3.65 -26.30 15.05
CA HIS A 331 2.38 -25.77 15.50
C HIS A 331 2.20 -24.34 15.00
N ASP A 332 1.16 -24.11 14.20
CA ASP A 332 0.85 -22.81 13.65
C ASP A 332 0.15 -21.90 14.67
N ALA A 333 0.17 -20.58 14.42
CA ALA A 333 -0.59 -19.59 15.17
C ALA A 333 -2.10 -19.87 15.15
N SER A 334 -2.63 -20.50 14.09
CA SER A 334 -4.02 -20.98 14.00
C SER A 334 -4.34 -22.19 14.90
N SER A 335 -3.37 -22.70 15.66
CA SER A 335 -3.46 -23.93 16.47
C SER A 335 -3.57 -25.23 15.68
N SER A 336 -3.31 -25.18 14.37
CA SER A 336 -3.20 -26.36 13.51
C SER A 336 -1.73 -26.84 13.41
N VAL A 337 -1.52 -28.11 13.10
CA VAL A 337 -0.20 -28.63 12.73
C VAL A 337 -0.02 -28.45 11.24
N ILE A 338 1.04 -27.75 10.82
CA ILE A 338 1.32 -27.48 9.41
C ILE A 338 2.64 -28.13 8.99
N LYS A 339 2.75 -28.46 7.70
CA LYS A 339 4.01 -28.81 7.05
C LYS A 339 4.45 -27.63 6.19
N LYS A 340 5.68 -27.16 6.38
CA LYS A 340 6.25 -26.05 5.59
C LYS A 340 7.66 -26.34 5.13
N GLN A 341 8.06 -25.72 4.02
CA GLN A 341 9.43 -25.75 3.53
C GLN A 341 10.39 -25.25 4.61
N LYS A 342 11.40 -26.05 4.96
CA LYS A 342 12.44 -25.69 5.93
C LYS A 342 13.24 -24.51 5.40
N ARG A 343 13.35 -23.46 6.22
CA ARG A 343 14.15 -22.26 5.98
C ARG A 343 15.04 -22.00 7.19
N VAL A 344 16.30 -21.67 6.96
CA VAL A 344 17.29 -21.40 8.02
C VAL A 344 17.95 -20.04 7.77
N PRO A 345 18.24 -19.25 8.81
CA PRO A 345 19.01 -18.03 8.66
C PRO A 345 20.47 -18.39 8.39
N VAL A 346 21.11 -17.71 7.44
CA VAL A 346 22.48 -18.04 6.99
C VAL A 346 23.47 -16.90 7.20
N LYS A 347 23.09 -15.66 6.90
CA LYS A 347 23.97 -14.49 6.96
C LYS A 347 23.25 -13.31 7.60
N ILE A 348 23.99 -12.46 8.30
CA ILE A 348 23.50 -11.21 8.87
C ILE A 348 24.33 -10.08 8.29
N ASN A 349 23.65 -9.04 7.81
CA ASN A 349 24.26 -7.75 7.53
C ASN A 349 23.92 -6.79 8.66
N TYR A 350 24.92 -6.10 9.20
CA TYR A 350 24.78 -5.23 10.36
C TYR A 350 25.70 -4.02 10.27
N SER A 351 25.43 -3.01 11.10
CA SER A 351 26.19 -1.77 11.16
C SER A 351 26.70 -1.47 12.56
N ILE A 352 27.95 -0.99 12.63
CA ILE A 352 28.52 -0.32 13.81
C ILE A 352 28.83 1.10 13.36
N GLY A 353 28.12 2.08 13.95
CA GLY A 353 28.11 3.44 13.43
C GLY A 353 27.66 3.47 11.96
N THR A 354 28.49 4.01 11.08
CA THR A 354 28.22 4.10 9.63
C THR A 354 28.77 2.94 8.82
N THR A 355 29.59 2.08 9.42
CA THR A 355 30.28 0.98 8.72
C THR A 355 29.41 -0.26 8.69
N ARG A 356 29.33 -0.93 7.53
CA ARG A 356 28.58 -2.16 7.33
C ARG A 356 29.50 -3.37 7.37
N TYR A 357 29.00 -4.43 7.99
CA TYR A 357 29.67 -5.72 8.13
C TYR A 357 28.71 -6.85 7.80
N GLU A 358 29.28 -8.01 7.51
CA GLU A 358 28.53 -9.24 7.34
C GLU A 358 29.17 -10.38 8.13
N LYS A 359 28.34 -11.30 8.62
CA LYS A 359 28.78 -12.53 9.28
C LYS A 359 27.83 -13.67 8.99
N PHE A 360 28.30 -14.90 9.12
CA PHE A 360 27.41 -16.04 9.27
C PHE A 360 26.69 -15.97 10.62
N VAL A 361 25.45 -16.44 10.64
CA VAL A 361 24.64 -16.51 11.85
C VAL A 361 25.31 -17.44 12.87
N ASP A 362 25.43 -17.01 14.11
CA ASP A 362 25.94 -17.82 15.22
C ASP A 362 24.84 -18.28 16.20
N THR A 363 25.24 -18.98 17.26
CA THR A 363 24.32 -19.51 18.28
C THR A 363 23.57 -18.43 19.07
N ASP A 364 24.20 -17.27 19.31
CA ASP A 364 23.57 -16.14 20.02
C ASP A 364 22.51 -15.48 19.12
N ASP A 365 22.81 -15.36 17.83
CA ASP A 365 21.87 -14.86 16.83
C ASP A 365 20.64 -15.78 16.66
N LEU A 366 20.84 -17.11 16.60
CA LEU A 366 19.76 -18.10 16.54
C LEU A 366 18.85 -18.03 17.77
N LYS A 367 19.44 -17.97 18.96
CA LYS A 367 18.69 -17.88 20.22
C LYS A 367 17.77 -16.65 20.25
N LYS A 368 18.24 -15.50 19.75
CA LYS A 368 17.41 -14.28 19.67
C LYS A 368 16.21 -14.44 18.74
N ILE A 369 16.41 -15.10 17.59
CA ILE A 369 15.33 -15.39 16.62
C ILE A 369 14.27 -16.28 17.29
N GLU A 370 14.68 -17.35 17.96
CA GLU A 370 13.77 -18.26 18.67
C GLU A 370 13.05 -17.54 19.83
N GLU A 371 13.75 -16.72 20.62
CA GLU A 371 13.15 -15.99 21.73
C GLU A 371 12.13 -14.94 21.28
N SER A 372 12.27 -14.40 20.06
CA SER A 372 11.35 -13.38 19.53
C SER A 372 9.92 -13.87 19.35
N GLU A 373 9.72 -15.17 19.13
CA GLU A 373 8.40 -15.80 18.95
C GLU A 373 7.46 -15.57 20.13
N LYS A 374 8.01 -15.47 21.34
CA LYS A 374 7.25 -15.28 22.58
C LYS A 374 6.52 -13.94 22.63
N PHE A 375 6.92 -12.98 21.79
CA PHE A 375 6.37 -11.63 21.77
C PHE A 375 5.32 -11.43 20.68
N ILE A 376 4.97 -12.47 19.93
CA ILE A 376 3.93 -12.41 18.90
C ILE A 376 2.55 -12.38 19.57
N LEU A 377 1.75 -11.36 19.25
CA LEU A 377 0.38 -11.24 19.74
C LEU A 377 -0.58 -11.94 18.77
N LYS A 378 -0.91 -13.20 19.08
CA LYS A 378 -1.77 -14.04 18.22
C LYS A 378 -3.15 -13.43 17.91
N SER A 379 -3.71 -12.60 18.79
CA SER A 379 -4.99 -11.93 18.59
C SER A 379 -4.98 -10.87 17.48
N ILE A 380 -3.80 -10.36 17.10
CA ILE A 380 -3.61 -9.32 16.08
C ILE A 380 -3.19 -9.93 14.73
N LEU A 381 -2.73 -11.18 14.72
CA LEU A 381 -2.20 -11.78 13.49
C LEU A 381 -3.27 -11.94 12.39
N PRO A 382 -2.93 -11.65 11.13
CA PRO A 382 -3.79 -11.94 9.99
C PRO A 382 -3.73 -13.43 9.65
N ILE A 383 -4.44 -14.27 10.41
CA ILE A 383 -4.50 -15.74 10.21
C ILE A 383 -5.44 -16.17 9.08
N PHE A 384 -5.57 -15.34 8.04
CA PHE A 384 -6.47 -15.60 6.91
C PHE A 384 -5.78 -16.45 5.84
N ARG A 385 -6.49 -17.47 5.35
CA ARG A 385 -6.03 -18.30 4.23
C ARG A 385 -6.06 -17.48 2.94
N MET A 386 -5.01 -17.60 2.12
CA MET A 386 -4.98 -16.97 0.79
C MET A 386 -6.17 -17.44 -0.08
N PRO A 387 -6.88 -16.52 -0.76
CA PRO A 387 -8.06 -16.87 -1.55
C PRO A 387 -7.65 -17.68 -2.78
N GLU A 388 -8.62 -18.31 -3.45
CA GLU A 388 -8.37 -18.85 -4.80
C GLU A 388 -8.06 -17.70 -5.75
N GLY A 389 -7.07 -17.89 -6.62
CA GLY A 389 -6.63 -16.88 -7.57
C GLY A 389 -5.48 -17.37 -8.43
N ASP A 390 -5.18 -16.64 -9.50
CA ASP A 390 -4.10 -16.98 -10.43
C ASP A 390 -2.72 -16.85 -9.76
N GLU A 391 -2.60 -16.00 -8.73
CA GLU A 391 -1.37 -15.75 -7.96
C GLU A 391 -1.48 -16.15 -6.48
N CYS A 392 -2.64 -15.99 -5.84
CA CYS A 392 -2.79 -16.11 -4.38
C CYS A 392 -2.34 -17.45 -3.77
N ARG A 393 -2.50 -18.57 -4.49
CA ARG A 393 -2.20 -19.92 -3.97
C ARG A 393 -0.93 -20.56 -4.52
N ARG A 394 -0.11 -19.80 -5.24
CA ARG A 394 1.12 -20.31 -5.87
C ARG A 394 2.15 -20.91 -4.90
N ASN A 395 2.05 -20.62 -3.61
CA ASN A 395 3.00 -21.05 -2.57
C ASN A 395 2.43 -22.13 -1.63
N ASP A 396 1.26 -22.70 -1.93
CA ASP A 396 0.62 -23.73 -1.10
C ASP A 396 1.50 -24.99 -0.97
N ASP A 397 2.23 -25.35 -2.03
CA ASP A 397 3.16 -26.49 -2.06
C ASP A 397 4.40 -26.30 -1.16
N GLU A 398 4.66 -25.07 -0.71
CA GLU A 398 5.71 -24.71 0.24
C GLU A 398 5.20 -24.57 1.68
N GLY A 399 3.90 -24.79 1.90
CA GLY A 399 3.23 -24.60 3.20
C GLY A 399 2.91 -23.14 3.54
N ILE A 400 3.04 -22.22 2.58
CA ILE A 400 2.70 -20.80 2.75
C ILE A 400 1.26 -20.62 2.27
N THR A 401 0.32 -20.86 3.18
CA THR A 401 -1.12 -20.94 2.90
C THR A 401 -1.92 -19.79 3.51
N HIS A 402 -1.37 -19.13 4.53
CA HIS A 402 -2.01 -18.04 5.28
C HIS A 402 -1.11 -16.80 5.26
N VAL A 403 -1.71 -15.63 5.45
CA VAL A 403 -1.02 -14.33 5.30
C VAL A 403 0.14 -14.18 6.27
N HIS A 404 -0.01 -14.62 7.52
CA HIS A 404 1.08 -14.56 8.50
C HIS A 404 2.29 -15.44 8.12
N HIS A 405 2.14 -16.45 7.25
CA HIS A 405 3.26 -17.27 6.77
C HIS A 405 4.22 -16.51 5.85
N PHE A 406 3.80 -15.35 5.31
CA PHE A 406 4.66 -14.50 4.48
C PHE A 406 5.66 -13.69 5.29
N TYR A 407 5.65 -13.79 6.62
CA TYR A 407 6.52 -13.02 7.51
C TYR A 407 7.33 -13.98 8.39
N THR A 408 8.50 -13.53 8.83
CA THR A 408 9.23 -14.26 9.88
C THR A 408 8.63 -13.94 11.25
N ASN A 409 8.81 -14.85 12.19
CA ASN A 409 8.29 -14.71 13.55
C ASN A 409 8.80 -13.43 14.24
N ARG A 410 10.09 -13.12 14.07
CA ARG A 410 10.70 -11.88 14.60
C ARG A 410 10.05 -10.63 14.02
N THR A 411 9.70 -10.66 12.73
CA THR A 411 8.99 -9.57 12.04
C THR A 411 7.57 -9.40 12.61
N LEU A 412 6.82 -10.50 12.73
CA LEU A 412 5.47 -10.49 13.30
C LEU A 412 5.46 -9.99 14.75
N ALA A 413 6.47 -10.35 15.55
CA ALA A 413 6.62 -9.85 16.91
C ALA A 413 6.67 -8.33 16.94
N ILE A 414 7.48 -7.68 16.09
CA ILE A 414 7.54 -6.21 16.06
C ILE A 414 6.24 -5.60 15.54
N ILE A 415 5.73 -6.06 14.39
CA ILE A 415 4.53 -5.46 13.77
C ILE A 415 3.34 -5.50 14.74
N THR A 416 3.08 -6.65 15.35
CA THR A 416 1.95 -6.79 16.27
C THR A 416 2.10 -5.91 17.53
N GLN A 417 3.33 -5.69 18.00
CA GLN A 417 3.60 -4.82 19.15
C GLN A 417 3.44 -3.33 18.82
N ILE A 418 3.75 -2.91 17.58
CA ILE A 418 3.47 -1.56 17.08
C ILE A 418 1.95 -1.35 17.02
N ILE A 419 1.22 -2.26 16.35
CA ILE A 419 -0.25 -2.17 16.22
C ILE A 419 -0.95 -2.16 17.58
N LYS A 420 -0.49 -2.96 18.55
CA LYS A 420 -1.08 -2.98 19.90
C LYS A 420 -0.98 -1.62 20.62
N ARG A 421 0.12 -0.89 20.41
CA ARG A 421 0.44 0.33 21.17
C ARG A 421 -0.18 1.59 20.61
N CYS A 422 -0.70 1.53 19.38
CA CYS A 422 -1.24 2.71 18.75
C CYS A 422 -2.50 2.39 17.95
N ASN A 423 -3.52 3.24 18.11
CA ASN A 423 -4.75 3.22 17.35
C ASN A 423 -4.82 4.49 16.47
N SER A 424 -3.89 4.62 15.53
CA SER A 424 -3.76 5.79 14.65
C SER A 424 -3.73 5.36 13.20
N LYS A 425 -4.66 5.88 12.40
CA LYS A 425 -4.74 5.60 10.96
C LYS A 425 -3.45 6.01 10.22
N HIS A 426 -2.75 7.03 10.70
CA HIS A 426 -1.48 7.45 10.11
C HIS A 426 -0.34 6.47 10.41
N ILE A 427 -0.36 5.81 11.57
CA ILE A 427 0.58 4.72 11.87
C ILE A 427 0.24 3.48 11.05
N ASP A 428 -1.04 3.14 10.89
CA ASP A 428 -1.47 2.07 9.97
C ASP A 428 -1.07 2.36 8.51
N PHE A 429 -1.07 3.64 8.11
CA PHE A 429 -0.57 4.06 6.80
C PHE A 429 0.95 3.80 6.64
N ILE A 430 1.76 4.10 7.67
CA ILE A 430 3.19 3.75 7.68
C ILE A 430 3.38 2.24 7.64
N ILE A 431 2.66 1.48 8.48
CA ILE A 431 2.75 0.02 8.52
C ILE A 431 2.41 -0.56 7.14
N GLY A 432 1.30 -0.13 6.55
CA GLY A 432 0.91 -0.50 5.19
C GLY A 432 2.03 -0.24 4.18
N SER A 433 2.72 0.90 4.26
CA SER A 433 3.82 1.24 3.34
C SER A 433 5.04 0.31 3.46
N MET A 434 5.26 -0.30 4.63
CA MET A 434 6.40 -1.19 4.87
C MET A 434 6.09 -2.67 4.68
N LEU A 435 4.83 -3.12 4.78
CA LEU A 435 4.45 -4.53 4.68
C LEU A 435 5.12 -5.28 3.51
N PRO A 436 5.14 -4.77 2.25
CA PRO A 436 5.78 -5.47 1.14
C PRO A 436 7.29 -5.69 1.33
N LYS A 437 7.96 -4.81 2.10
CA LYS A 437 9.40 -4.89 2.42
C LYS A 437 9.70 -5.80 3.62
N LEU A 438 8.68 -6.29 4.31
CA LEU A 438 8.82 -7.16 5.48
C LEU A 438 8.48 -8.62 5.20
N THR A 439 7.99 -8.93 3.99
CA THR A 439 7.67 -10.31 3.64
C THR A 439 8.92 -11.10 3.23
N ILE A 440 8.84 -12.43 3.32
CA ILE A 440 9.84 -13.36 2.78
C ILE A 440 9.93 -13.35 1.26
N MET A 441 9.11 -12.54 0.55
CA MET A 441 9.21 -12.33 -0.90
C MET A 441 10.37 -11.41 -1.28
N ASN A 442 10.98 -10.71 -0.33
CA ASN A 442 12.19 -9.92 -0.56
C ASN A 442 13.36 -10.85 -0.89
N ARG A 443 14.08 -10.57 -1.97
CA ARG A 443 15.09 -11.45 -2.57
C ARG A 443 16.50 -11.02 -2.20
N TYR A 444 17.33 -12.00 -1.87
CA TYR A 444 18.78 -11.79 -1.76
C TYR A 444 19.47 -12.24 -3.05
N MET A 445 20.15 -11.31 -3.71
CA MET A 445 20.85 -11.51 -4.98
C MET A 445 22.30 -11.02 -4.88
N PRO A 446 23.16 -11.69 -4.10
CA PRO A 446 24.53 -11.24 -3.82
C PRO A 446 25.42 -11.08 -5.07
N GLN A 447 25.03 -11.69 -6.19
CA GLN A 447 25.66 -11.48 -7.51
C GLN A 447 25.50 -10.05 -8.06
N HIS A 448 24.66 -9.22 -7.46
CA HIS A 448 24.49 -7.81 -7.81
C HIS A 448 25.30 -6.84 -6.92
N GLY A 449 26.21 -7.36 -6.09
CA GLY A 449 27.09 -6.54 -5.25
C GLY A 449 26.31 -5.60 -4.32
N SER A 450 26.53 -4.28 -4.45
CA SER A 450 25.85 -3.27 -3.63
C SER A 450 24.33 -3.22 -3.78
N ARG A 451 23.77 -3.85 -4.84
CA ARG A 451 22.33 -4.00 -5.07
C ARG A 451 21.81 -5.40 -4.74
N ALA A 452 22.47 -6.12 -3.84
CA ALA A 452 22.09 -7.46 -3.45
C ALA A 452 20.68 -7.57 -2.84
N LEU A 453 20.15 -6.49 -2.30
CA LEU A 453 18.77 -6.43 -1.79
C LEU A 453 17.81 -6.04 -2.90
N VAL A 454 16.94 -6.95 -3.28
CA VAL A 454 15.89 -6.70 -4.26
C VAL A 454 14.53 -6.94 -3.60
N GLY A 455 13.61 -5.99 -3.75
CA GLY A 455 12.25 -6.15 -3.22
C GLY A 455 11.47 -7.30 -3.86
N PRO A 456 10.19 -7.48 -3.49
CA PRO A 456 9.32 -8.47 -4.11
C PRO A 456 9.25 -8.29 -5.63
N MET A 457 8.90 -9.34 -6.36
CA MET A 457 8.62 -9.22 -7.79
C MET A 457 7.36 -8.39 -8.00
N ALA A 458 7.35 -7.53 -9.00
CA ALA A 458 6.12 -6.82 -9.36
C ALA A 458 5.06 -7.83 -9.82
N ASN A 459 3.80 -7.59 -9.42
CA ASN A 459 2.61 -8.30 -9.87
C ASN A 459 2.59 -9.83 -9.62
N THR A 460 3.36 -10.33 -8.65
CA THR A 460 3.32 -11.74 -8.26
C THR A 460 3.71 -11.95 -6.80
N LEU A 461 3.14 -12.98 -6.18
CA LEU A 461 3.43 -13.37 -4.79
C LEU A 461 4.56 -14.40 -4.69
N TYR A 462 5.63 -14.22 -5.48
CA TYR A 462 6.74 -15.15 -5.55
C TYR A 462 7.63 -15.13 -4.30
N VAL A 463 7.85 -16.31 -3.70
CA VAL A 463 8.80 -16.52 -2.60
C VAL A 463 10.12 -17.11 -3.14
N PRO A 464 11.26 -16.43 -2.99
CA PRO A 464 12.56 -16.90 -3.46
C PRO A 464 13.17 -17.97 -2.54
N PRO A 465 14.07 -18.84 -3.07
CA PRO A 465 14.80 -19.79 -2.25
C PRO A 465 15.81 -19.14 -1.29
N VAL A 466 16.22 -17.90 -1.58
CA VAL A 466 17.03 -17.08 -0.67
C VAL A 466 16.33 -15.74 -0.48
N SER A 467 15.83 -15.51 0.71
CA SER A 467 15.02 -14.33 1.07
C SER A 467 15.74 -13.43 2.08
N VAL A 468 15.21 -12.23 2.24
CA VAL A 468 15.73 -11.23 3.18
C VAL A 468 14.65 -10.86 4.17
N GLU A 469 14.98 -10.98 5.44
CA GLU A 469 14.23 -10.38 6.54
C GLU A 469 14.86 -9.02 6.87
N ASN A 470 14.18 -7.93 6.53
CA ASN A 470 14.62 -6.58 6.89
C ASN A 470 14.29 -6.26 8.35
N ASN A 471 15.09 -5.39 8.99
CA ASN A 471 14.77 -4.87 10.31
C ASN A 471 13.50 -4.00 10.27
N PRO A 472 12.40 -4.39 10.94
CA PRO A 472 11.15 -3.64 10.90
C PRO A 472 11.24 -2.27 11.55
N LEU A 473 12.08 -2.08 12.58
CA LEU A 473 12.24 -0.79 13.27
C LEU A 473 12.91 0.24 12.36
N GLU A 474 13.98 -0.17 11.67
CA GLU A 474 14.66 0.68 10.70
C GLU A 474 13.78 0.97 9.48
N GLN A 475 13.03 -0.03 9.02
CA GLN A 475 12.09 0.17 7.92
C GLN A 475 10.97 1.14 8.31
N PHE A 476 10.49 1.10 9.57
CA PHE A 476 9.47 2.02 10.07
C PHE A 476 10.01 3.45 10.09
N LYS A 477 11.21 3.66 10.66
CA LYS A 477 11.91 4.96 10.67
C LYS A 477 12.13 5.51 9.27
N PHE A 478 12.55 4.65 8.34
CA PHE A 478 12.78 5.03 6.95
C PHE A 478 11.48 5.47 6.26
N GLN A 479 10.39 4.71 6.44
CA GLN A 479 9.11 5.07 5.83
C GLN A 479 8.47 6.29 6.48
N PHE A 480 8.55 6.44 7.80
CA PHE A 480 8.08 7.62 8.51
C PHE A 480 8.66 8.92 7.92
N LYS A 481 9.98 8.96 7.68
CA LYS A 481 10.64 10.12 7.05
C LYS A 481 10.09 10.46 5.67
N LYS A 482 9.63 9.47 4.89
CA LYS A 482 9.02 9.70 3.58
C LYS A 482 7.57 10.11 3.68
N VAL A 483 6.80 9.45 4.55
CA VAL A 483 5.39 9.74 4.78
C VAL A 483 5.22 11.18 5.25
N ILE A 484 6.01 11.64 6.21
CA ILE A 484 5.86 13.00 6.74
C ILE A 484 6.15 14.10 5.71
N GLN A 485 7.00 13.82 4.71
CA GLN A 485 7.25 14.73 3.58
C GLN A 485 6.12 14.75 2.55
N ALA A 486 5.22 13.76 2.59
CA ALA A 486 4.13 13.61 1.64
C ALA A 486 2.77 14.05 2.18
N LEU A 487 2.57 13.96 3.50
CA LEU A 487 1.35 14.41 4.15
C LEU A 487 1.26 15.94 4.13
N ASN A 488 0.04 16.46 4.11
CA ASN A 488 -0.23 17.88 4.07
C ASN A 488 -1.50 18.21 4.88
N ASN A 489 -1.78 19.50 5.04
CA ASN A 489 -2.94 20.00 5.79
C ASN A 489 -4.11 20.42 4.87
N LYS A 490 -4.09 20.04 3.59
CA LYS A 490 -5.14 20.37 2.63
C LYS A 490 -6.28 19.36 2.72
N SER A 491 -7.46 19.80 2.30
CA SER A 491 -8.69 19.02 2.28
C SER A 491 -9.48 19.30 1.01
N GLY A 492 -10.59 18.59 0.81
CA GLY A 492 -11.44 18.76 -0.36
C GLY A 492 -11.73 17.47 -1.13
N SER A 493 -11.48 16.32 -0.51
CA SER A 493 -11.77 15.02 -1.10
C SER A 493 -12.82 14.27 -0.25
N VAL A 494 -13.71 13.55 -0.92
CA VAL A 494 -14.61 12.55 -0.32
C VAL A 494 -14.35 11.22 -0.99
N ILE A 495 -14.30 10.14 -0.21
CA ILE A 495 -13.88 8.82 -0.68
C ILE A 495 -14.93 7.78 -0.33
N THR A 496 -15.22 6.91 -1.29
CA THR A 496 -16.11 5.76 -1.13
C THR A 496 -15.41 4.47 -1.54
N ASN A 497 -15.73 3.36 -0.86
CA ASN A 497 -15.18 2.04 -1.18
C ASN A 497 -16.28 1.08 -1.67
N GLN A 498 -16.37 0.93 -2.98
CA GLN A 498 -17.39 0.13 -3.66
C GLN A 498 -17.06 -0.04 -5.16
N GLY A 499 -17.90 -0.81 -5.87
CA GLY A 499 -17.89 -0.81 -7.34
C GLY A 499 -18.31 0.55 -7.87
N ILE A 500 -17.59 1.09 -8.85
CA ILE A 500 -17.88 2.40 -9.44
C ILE A 500 -19.33 2.48 -9.91
N GLN A 501 -19.86 1.45 -10.56
CA GLN A 501 -21.22 1.39 -11.12
C GLN A 501 -22.35 1.61 -10.10
N SER A 502 -22.06 1.45 -8.80
CA SER A 502 -23.02 1.60 -7.72
C SER A 502 -22.82 2.89 -6.91
N ALA A 503 -21.84 3.74 -7.27
CA ALA A 503 -21.56 4.98 -6.57
C ALA A 503 -22.76 5.94 -6.66
N LYS A 504 -23.15 6.52 -5.51
CA LYS A 504 -24.35 7.38 -5.39
C LYS A 504 -24.09 8.80 -5.88
N ILE A 505 -23.84 8.94 -7.17
CA ILE A 505 -23.58 10.20 -7.86
C ILE A 505 -24.80 10.54 -8.72
N LYS A 506 -25.27 11.79 -8.64
CA LYS A 506 -26.40 12.25 -9.46
C LYS A 506 -25.95 12.44 -10.92
N PRO A 507 -26.82 12.22 -11.91
CA PRO A 507 -26.53 12.61 -13.28
C PRO A 507 -26.16 14.09 -13.37
N GLU A 508 -25.30 14.45 -14.33
CA GLU A 508 -24.95 15.84 -14.65
C GLU A 508 -24.48 16.68 -13.45
N SER A 509 -23.72 16.06 -12.53
CA SER A 509 -23.27 16.72 -11.28
C SER A 509 -21.75 16.87 -11.15
N ILE A 510 -20.98 16.28 -12.06
CA ILE A 510 -19.52 16.29 -12.07
C ILE A 510 -18.99 17.19 -13.20
N ASP A 511 -17.94 17.96 -12.92
CA ASP A 511 -17.35 18.90 -13.88
C ASP A 511 -16.22 18.28 -14.71
N TYR A 512 -15.53 17.27 -14.18
CA TYR A 512 -14.48 16.58 -14.91
C TYR A 512 -14.27 15.17 -14.38
N ILE A 513 -13.94 14.26 -15.29
CA ILE A 513 -13.69 12.86 -14.96
C ILE A 513 -12.26 12.52 -15.37
N PHE A 514 -11.48 12.04 -14.40
CA PHE A 514 -10.17 11.45 -14.65
C PHE A 514 -10.25 9.97 -14.32
N ILE A 515 -9.89 9.10 -15.27
CA ILE A 515 -9.96 7.65 -15.09
C ILE A 515 -8.65 7.00 -15.57
N ASP A 516 -8.04 6.20 -14.69
CA ASP A 516 -6.96 5.26 -15.00
C ASP A 516 -7.47 3.83 -14.72
N PRO A 517 -8.07 3.16 -15.72
CA PRO A 517 -8.79 1.91 -15.50
C PRO A 517 -7.83 0.71 -15.31
N PRO A 518 -8.32 -0.42 -14.76
CA PRO A 518 -7.51 -1.62 -14.55
C PRO A 518 -6.97 -2.24 -15.86
N PHE A 519 -5.81 -2.91 -15.78
CA PHE A 519 -5.08 -3.43 -16.95
C PHE A 519 -5.46 -4.87 -17.34
N GLY A 520 -6.74 -5.23 -17.29
CA GLY A 520 -7.26 -6.53 -17.74
C GLY A 520 -6.49 -7.72 -17.15
N ALA A 521 -5.87 -8.54 -18.01
CA ALA A 521 -5.12 -9.75 -17.62
C ALA A 521 -3.75 -9.49 -16.92
N ASN A 522 -3.26 -8.25 -16.85
CA ASN A 522 -1.89 -7.98 -16.41
C ASN A 522 -1.72 -7.94 -14.89
N ILE A 523 -2.76 -7.55 -14.14
CA ILE A 523 -2.70 -7.31 -12.69
C ILE A 523 -3.99 -7.77 -12.04
N MET A 524 -3.86 -8.66 -11.04
CA MET A 524 -4.99 -9.11 -10.21
C MET A 524 -4.97 -8.32 -8.89
N TYR A 525 -5.66 -7.18 -8.84
CA TYR A 525 -5.51 -6.22 -7.73
C TYR A 525 -5.98 -6.80 -6.40
N SER A 526 -7.15 -7.43 -6.36
CA SER A 526 -7.70 -8.05 -5.14
C SER A 526 -6.77 -9.13 -4.57
N GLU A 527 -6.11 -9.90 -5.45
CA GLU A 527 -5.13 -10.91 -5.06
C GLU A 527 -3.86 -10.30 -4.46
N LEU A 528 -3.31 -9.27 -5.10
CA LEU A 528 -2.07 -8.61 -4.67
C LEU A 528 -2.29 -7.76 -3.41
N ASN A 529 -3.48 -7.20 -3.23
CA ASN A 529 -3.87 -6.43 -2.06
C ASN A 529 -4.20 -7.30 -0.86
N TYR A 530 -4.49 -8.59 -1.06
CA TYR A 530 -5.01 -9.48 -0.01
C TYR A 530 -4.13 -9.51 1.25
N ILE A 531 -2.80 -9.57 1.10
CA ILE A 531 -1.86 -9.57 2.23
C ILE A 531 -2.03 -8.31 3.09
N ARG A 532 -2.21 -7.14 2.46
CA ARG A 532 -2.39 -5.86 3.15
C ARG A 532 -3.78 -5.76 3.76
N GLU A 533 -4.82 -6.09 2.99
CA GLU A 533 -6.22 -6.04 3.44
C GLU A 533 -6.48 -6.98 4.62
N SER A 534 -5.74 -8.07 4.72
CA SER A 534 -5.81 -8.99 5.86
C SER A 534 -5.42 -8.35 7.19
N TRP A 535 -4.55 -7.34 7.19
CA TRP A 535 -4.24 -6.58 8.41
C TRP A 535 -5.38 -5.65 8.82
N PHE A 536 -6.17 -5.16 7.85
CA PHE A 536 -7.38 -4.38 8.11
C PHE A 536 -8.59 -5.25 8.41
N ARG A 537 -8.59 -6.52 8.00
CA ARG A 537 -9.70 -7.48 8.11
C ARG A 537 -10.95 -7.06 7.31
N VAL A 538 -10.76 -6.11 6.38
CA VAL A 538 -11.75 -5.65 5.41
C VAL A 538 -11.17 -5.90 4.01
N PHE A 539 -11.83 -6.76 3.24
CA PHE A 539 -11.34 -7.29 1.98
C PHE A 539 -12.14 -6.78 0.80
N THR A 540 -11.45 -6.63 -0.33
CA THR A 540 -12.06 -6.35 -1.63
C THR A 540 -13.12 -7.41 -1.97
N ASN A 541 -14.34 -6.98 -2.27
CA ASN A 541 -15.30 -7.85 -2.93
C ASN A 541 -14.93 -7.94 -4.41
N ASN A 542 -14.22 -9.01 -4.77
CA ASN A 542 -13.66 -9.14 -6.10
C ASN A 542 -14.70 -9.44 -7.20
N LYS A 543 -15.99 -9.63 -6.91
CA LYS A 543 -16.99 -9.92 -7.95
C LYS A 543 -17.04 -8.85 -9.07
N PRO A 544 -17.24 -7.56 -8.77
CA PRO A 544 -17.22 -6.48 -9.77
C PRO A 544 -15.80 -6.02 -10.17
N GLU A 545 -14.74 -6.73 -9.78
CA GLU A 545 -13.38 -6.36 -10.20
C GLU A 545 -13.20 -6.59 -11.71
N ALA A 546 -12.95 -5.52 -12.46
CA ALA A 546 -12.76 -5.56 -13.91
C ALA A 546 -11.35 -6.03 -14.29
N ILE A 547 -11.15 -7.35 -14.30
CA ILE A 547 -9.91 -8.04 -14.70
C ILE A 547 -10.23 -9.28 -15.53
N GLU A 548 -9.23 -9.83 -16.22
CA GLU A 548 -9.31 -11.16 -16.84
C GLU A 548 -8.56 -12.17 -15.95
N ASN A 549 -9.26 -13.13 -15.37
CA ASN A 549 -8.72 -14.04 -14.37
C ASN A 549 -9.28 -15.44 -14.56
N LYS A 550 -8.40 -16.43 -14.74
CA LYS A 550 -8.80 -17.79 -15.10
C LYS A 550 -9.48 -18.49 -13.94
N THR A 551 -8.93 -18.34 -12.74
CA THR A 551 -9.45 -18.96 -11.52
C THR A 551 -10.82 -18.41 -11.13
N GLN A 552 -11.03 -17.10 -11.29
CA GLN A 552 -12.30 -16.43 -11.05
C GLN A 552 -13.31 -16.56 -12.21
N LYS A 553 -12.93 -17.22 -13.31
CA LYS A 553 -13.74 -17.38 -14.53
C LYS A 553 -14.18 -16.05 -15.15
N LYS A 554 -13.27 -15.06 -15.17
CA LYS A 554 -13.47 -13.78 -15.84
C LYS A 554 -12.65 -13.73 -17.11
N ASP A 555 -13.32 -13.71 -18.23
CA ASP A 555 -12.72 -13.59 -19.56
C ASP A 555 -12.81 -12.15 -20.08
N GLY A 556 -12.30 -11.93 -21.29
CA GLY A 556 -12.32 -10.62 -21.94
C GLY A 556 -13.73 -10.04 -22.15
N ASP A 557 -14.76 -10.89 -22.31
CA ASP A 557 -16.15 -10.43 -22.42
C ASP A 557 -16.67 -9.92 -21.08
N THR A 558 -16.38 -10.63 -19.99
CA THR A 558 -16.68 -10.20 -18.62
C THR A 558 -15.99 -8.87 -18.31
N TYR A 559 -14.70 -8.75 -18.64
CA TYR A 559 -13.93 -7.51 -18.49
C TYR A 559 -14.59 -6.36 -19.26
N ARG A 560 -14.93 -6.56 -20.54
CA ARG A 560 -15.60 -5.54 -21.37
C ARG A 560 -16.94 -5.11 -20.76
N SER A 561 -17.72 -6.04 -20.23
CA SER A 561 -19.02 -5.73 -19.61
C SER A 561 -18.86 -4.84 -18.37
N LEU A 562 -17.97 -5.23 -17.44
CA LEU A 562 -17.71 -4.47 -16.21
C LEU A 562 -17.16 -3.06 -16.51
N MET A 563 -16.27 -2.95 -17.50
CA MET A 563 -15.76 -1.64 -17.94
C MET A 563 -16.85 -0.77 -18.56
N CYS A 564 -17.75 -1.35 -19.36
CA CYS A 564 -18.87 -0.63 -19.96
C CYS A 564 -19.84 -0.07 -18.89
N GLU A 565 -20.19 -0.89 -17.89
CA GLU A 565 -21.02 -0.48 -16.76
C GLU A 565 -20.36 0.66 -15.95
N SER A 566 -19.04 0.55 -15.74
CA SER A 566 -18.25 1.58 -15.07
C SER A 566 -18.28 2.91 -15.82
N PHE A 567 -18.04 2.88 -17.14
CA PHE A 567 -18.06 4.08 -17.97
C PHE A 567 -19.46 4.66 -18.17
N LYS A 568 -20.51 3.85 -18.07
CA LYS A 568 -21.88 4.35 -18.14
C LYS A 568 -22.20 5.29 -16.98
N LEU A 569 -21.85 4.93 -15.74
CA LEU A 569 -22.04 5.84 -14.61
C LEU A 569 -21.22 7.12 -14.81
N ALA A 570 -19.93 6.97 -15.14
CA ALA A 570 -19.04 8.10 -15.39
C ALA A 570 -19.66 9.07 -16.41
N TYR A 571 -20.05 8.57 -17.59
CA TYR A 571 -20.68 9.36 -18.64
C TYR A 571 -21.94 10.08 -18.17
N THR A 572 -22.87 9.38 -17.50
CA THR A 572 -24.12 9.99 -17.04
C THR A 572 -23.94 11.01 -15.93
N SER A 573 -22.88 10.89 -15.12
CA SER A 573 -22.57 11.82 -14.04
C SER A 573 -21.94 13.13 -14.51
N LEU A 574 -21.33 13.16 -15.71
CA LEU A 574 -20.67 14.33 -16.27
C LEU A 574 -21.68 15.38 -16.72
N LYS A 575 -21.41 16.65 -16.44
CA LYS A 575 -22.24 17.77 -16.90
C LYS A 575 -22.26 17.86 -18.44
N PRO A 576 -23.37 18.31 -19.05
CA PRO A 576 -23.46 18.50 -20.48
C PRO A 576 -22.39 19.46 -21.02
N GLY A 577 -21.90 19.20 -22.24
CA GLY A 577 -20.89 20.03 -22.90
C GLY A 577 -19.45 19.81 -22.43
N ARG A 578 -19.20 18.79 -21.61
CA ARG A 578 -17.88 18.46 -21.06
C ARG A 578 -17.32 17.13 -21.55
#